data_AF-A0A958G4R4-F1
#
_entry.id   AF-A0A958G4R4-F1
#
_cell.length_a   1.000
_cell.length_b   1.000
_cell.length_c   1.000
_cell.angle_alpha   90.00
_cell.angle_beta   90.00
_cell.angle_gamma   90.00
#
_symmetry.space_group_name_H-M   'P 1'
#
loop_
_entity.id
_entity.type
_entity.pdbx_description
1 polymer ?
#
loop_
_entity_poly.entity_id
_entity_poly.type
_entity_poly.pdbx_seq_one_letter_code
_entity_poly.pdbx_strand_id
1 'polypeptide(L)'
;QSHNVNASLTYGGNTWNASVLGRFNTGLPYTPATNIDEAVVIGPNATNDSPKNSRRRPTNFVVDLRAHKSMRVHDFNFILFARVFNLLDRRNEVNVFSDTGRSDVTLTAAATTDPQFLIRPDFYDRPREVQVGLEFEF
;
A
#
# COMPACT_ATOMS: atom_id res chain seq x y z
N GLN A 1 -15.25 -12.29 -0.96
CA GLN A 1 -15.12 -11.33 0.13
C GLN A 1 -13.63 -11.09 0.40
N SER A 2 -13.16 -9.84 0.32
CA SER A 2 -11.80 -9.42 0.67
C SER A 2 -11.81 -8.89 2.09
N HIS A 3 -10.80 -9.22 2.89
CA HIS A 3 -10.70 -8.74 4.26
C HIS A 3 -10.03 -7.37 4.25
N ASN A 4 -10.73 -6.37 4.78
CA ASN A 4 -10.22 -5.03 5.05
C ASN A 4 -10.40 -4.80 6.55
N VAL A 5 -9.29 -4.60 7.25
CA VAL A 5 -9.28 -4.38 8.70
C VAL A 5 -8.54 -3.08 8.96
N ASN A 6 -9.24 -2.13 9.57
CA ASN A 6 -8.66 -0.89 10.06
C ASN A 6 -8.70 -0.91 11.58
N ALA A 7 -7.56 -0.67 12.21
CA ALA A 7 -7.42 -0.61 13.66
C ALA A 7 -6.78 0.73 14.03
N SER A 8 -7.39 1.46 14.96
CA SER A 8 -6.85 2.71 15.47
C SER A 8 -6.66 2.63 16.97
N LEU A 9 -5.47 2.99 17.44
CA LEU A 9 -5.18 3.17 18.85
C LEU A 9 -4.80 4.62 19.08
N THR A 10 -5.50 5.29 19.99
CA THR A 10 -5.23 6.68 20.34
C THR A 10 -5.00 6.76 21.84
N TYR A 11 -3.92 7.44 22.23
CA TYR A 11 -3.56 7.64 23.62
C TYR A 11 -3.05 9.05 23.82
N GLY A 12 -3.59 9.75 24.81
CA GLY A 12 -3.24 11.14 25.08
C GLY A 12 -3.68 11.60 26.45
N GLY A 13 -3.14 12.75 26.86
CA GLY A 13 -3.53 13.51 28.04
C GLY A 13 -3.97 14.93 27.68
N ASN A 14 -4.06 15.81 28.66
CA ASN A 14 -4.61 17.16 28.46
C ASN A 14 -3.84 18.02 27.46
N THR A 15 -2.54 17.77 27.27
CA THR A 15 -1.65 18.61 26.46
C THR A 15 -0.98 17.86 25.32
N TRP A 16 -1.27 16.58 25.13
CA TRP A 16 -0.63 15.78 24.09
C TRP A 16 -1.48 14.58 23.71
N ASN A 17 -1.34 14.12 22.47
CA ASN A 17 -2.01 12.93 21.99
C ASN A 17 -1.17 12.27 20.90
N ALA A 18 -1.11 10.95 20.94
CA ALA A 18 -0.55 10.11 19.89
C ALA A 18 -1.61 9.11 19.40
N SER A 19 -1.74 8.96 18.10
CA SER A 19 -2.59 7.97 17.46
C SER A 19 -1.82 7.15 16.44
N VAL A 20 -2.10 5.85 16.44
CA VAL A 20 -1.58 4.87 15.49
C VAL A 20 -2.75 4.31 14.71
N LEU A 21 -2.65 4.29 13.39
CA LEU A 21 -3.64 3.71 12.49
C LEU A 21 -3.01 2.57 11.69
N GLY A 22 -3.42 1.34 11.97
CA GLY A 22 -3.08 0.16 11.19
C GLY A 22 -4.17 -0.16 10.16
N ARG A 23 -3.77 -0.44 8.92
CA ARG A 23 -4.67 -0.76 7.79
C ARG A 23 -4.17 -2.03 7.13
N PHE A 24 -5.00 -3.09 7.10
CA PHE A 24 -4.69 -4.38 6.51
C PHE A 24 -5.71 -4.74 5.42
N ASN A 25 -5.22 -5.10 4.23
CA ASN A 25 -6.06 -5.39 3.06
C ASN A 25 -5.55 -6.62 2.32
N THR A 26 -6.40 -7.63 2.09
CA THR A 26 -6.00 -8.89 1.42
C THR A 26 -6.05 -8.86 -0.11
N GLY A 27 -6.03 -7.68 -0.71
CA GLY A 27 -6.05 -7.48 -2.17
C GLY A 27 -7.39 -7.89 -2.82
N LEU A 28 -7.73 -7.21 -3.91
CA LEU A 28 -8.89 -7.59 -4.73
C LEU A 28 -8.53 -8.77 -5.65
N PRO A 29 -9.47 -9.67 -5.93
CA PRO A 29 -9.28 -10.63 -7.02
C PRO A 29 -9.16 -9.87 -8.35
N TYR A 30 -8.33 -10.37 -9.25
CA TYR A 30 -8.15 -9.83 -10.60
C TYR A 30 -8.17 -10.97 -11.62
N THR A 31 -8.64 -10.67 -12.83
CA THR A 31 -8.55 -11.58 -13.98
C THR A 31 -7.18 -11.39 -14.62
N PRO A 32 -6.33 -12.42 -14.67
CA PRO A 32 -5.08 -12.34 -15.37
C PRO A 32 -5.31 -12.12 -16.87
N ALA A 33 -4.36 -11.46 -17.54
CA ALA A 33 -4.44 -11.29 -18.99
C ALA A 33 -4.31 -12.65 -19.70
N THR A 34 -5.01 -12.82 -20.82
CA THR A 34 -5.19 -14.07 -21.58
C THR A 34 -3.91 -14.66 -22.20
N ASN A 35 -2.78 -13.95 -22.07
CA ASN A 35 -1.45 -14.32 -22.53
C ASN A 35 -0.59 -15.01 -21.44
N ILE A 36 -1.22 -15.52 -20.37
CA ILE A 36 -0.61 -16.54 -19.52
C ILE A 36 -1.02 -17.91 -20.08
N ASP A 37 -0.04 -18.73 -20.45
CA ASP A 37 -0.17 -20.14 -20.84
C ASP A 37 -0.69 -21.06 -19.69
N GLU A 38 -1.67 -20.62 -18.90
CA GLU A 38 -2.18 -21.37 -17.74
C GLU A 38 -3.58 -21.95 -17.95
N ALA A 39 -4.23 -21.65 -19.08
CA ALA A 39 -5.46 -22.31 -19.50
C ALA A 39 -5.25 -23.11 -20.79
N VAL A 40 -4.17 -23.91 -20.87
CA VAL A 40 -4.19 -25.04 -21.80
C VAL A 40 -5.10 -26.10 -21.19
N VAL A 41 -6.41 -25.99 -21.46
CA VAL A 41 -7.30 -27.15 -21.35
C VAL A 41 -6.81 -28.14 -22.41
N ILE A 42 -6.04 -29.16 -22.03
CA ILE A 42 -5.60 -30.19 -22.99
C ILE A 42 -6.84 -31.02 -23.38
N GLY A 43 -7.40 -30.73 -24.56
CA GLY A 43 -8.55 -31.44 -25.11
C GLY A 43 -9.12 -30.74 -26.36
N PRO A 44 -9.92 -31.43 -27.19
CA PRO A 44 -10.38 -30.93 -28.49
C PRO A 44 -11.27 -29.67 -28.46
N ASN A 45 -11.58 -29.12 -27.27
CA ASN A 45 -12.36 -27.90 -27.04
C ASN A 45 -11.61 -26.90 -26.12
N ALA A 46 -10.29 -26.78 -26.27
CA ALA A 46 -9.48 -25.84 -25.48
C ALA A 46 -9.83 -24.38 -25.82
N THR A 47 -10.39 -23.64 -24.87
CA THR A 47 -10.51 -22.18 -24.96
C THR A 47 -9.41 -21.53 -24.12
N ASN A 48 -8.66 -20.59 -24.72
CA ASN A 48 -7.62 -19.78 -24.06
C ASN A 48 -8.22 -18.74 -23.09
N ASP A 49 -9.29 -19.08 -22.39
CA ASP A 49 -10.02 -18.16 -21.54
C ASP A 49 -9.50 -18.29 -20.11
N SER A 50 -8.66 -17.33 -19.71
CA SER A 50 -8.22 -17.22 -18.31
C SER A 50 -9.45 -17.05 -17.42
N PRO A 51 -9.68 -17.94 -16.42
CA PRO A 51 -10.87 -17.85 -15.60
C PRO A 51 -10.94 -16.47 -14.93
N LYS A 52 -12.10 -15.80 -15.04
CA LYS A 52 -12.31 -14.49 -14.44
C LYS A 52 -12.02 -14.53 -12.93
N ASN A 53 -11.30 -13.54 -12.40
CA ASN A 53 -10.95 -13.42 -10.99
C ASN A 53 -10.13 -14.59 -10.41
N SER A 54 -9.30 -15.27 -11.22
CA SER A 54 -8.54 -16.45 -10.80
C SER A 54 -7.34 -16.17 -9.88
N ARG A 55 -6.84 -14.92 -9.83
CA ARG A 55 -5.69 -14.54 -8.99
C ARG A 55 -6.04 -13.36 -8.07
N ARG A 56 -5.23 -13.16 -7.02
CA ARG A 56 -5.41 -12.06 -6.04
C ARG A 56 -4.24 -11.10 -6.09
N ARG A 57 -4.55 -9.81 -5.94
CA ARG A 57 -3.53 -8.79 -5.69
C ARG A 57 -2.84 -9.03 -4.34
N PRO A 58 -1.59 -8.60 -4.17
CA PRO A 58 -0.83 -8.71 -2.92
C PRO A 58 -1.55 -8.10 -1.72
N THR A 59 -1.29 -8.69 -0.55
CA THR A 59 -1.78 -8.18 0.73
C THR A 59 -0.97 -6.97 1.17
N ASN A 60 -1.66 -5.87 1.45
CA ASN A 60 -1.05 -4.61 1.87
C ASN A 60 -1.30 -4.37 3.36
N PHE A 61 -0.27 -3.86 4.04
CA PHE A 61 -0.31 -3.48 5.45
C PHE A 61 0.38 -2.13 5.64
N VAL A 62 -0.33 -1.16 6.18
CA VAL A 62 0.20 0.19 6.42
C VAL A 62 -0.05 0.56 7.88
N VAL A 63 0.96 1.14 8.52
CA VAL A 63 0.83 1.73 9.85
C VAL A 63 1.21 3.19 9.76
N ASP A 64 0.32 4.07 10.20
CA ASP A 64 0.59 5.50 10.32
C ASP A 64 0.62 5.91 11.78
N LEU A 65 1.44 6.91 12.09
CA LEU A 65 1.54 7.53 13.40
C LEU A 65 1.22 9.02 13.28
N ARG A 66 0.45 9.54 14.22
CA ARG A 66 0.25 10.98 14.40
C ARG A 66 0.49 11.29 15.86
N ALA A 67 1.26 12.32 16.16
CA ALA A 67 1.47 12.81 17.50
C ALA A 67 1.38 14.33 17.51
N HIS A 68 0.80 14.90 18.54
CA HIS A 68 0.85 16.33 18.78
C HIS A 68 0.99 16.65 20.26
N LYS A 69 1.51 17.83 20.55
CA LYS A 69 1.65 18.39 21.89
C LYS A 69 1.32 19.87 21.86
N SER A 70 0.32 20.26 22.63
CA SER A 70 -0.02 21.65 22.89
C SER A 70 0.78 22.21 24.06
N MET A 71 1.18 23.46 23.94
CA MET A 71 1.96 24.19 24.94
C MET A 71 1.42 25.61 25.00
N ARG A 72 1.07 26.08 26.20
CA ARG A 72 0.66 27.46 26.41
C ARG A 72 1.85 28.27 26.94
N VAL A 73 2.17 29.36 26.25
CA VAL A 73 3.22 30.30 26.64
C VAL A 73 2.59 31.69 26.69
N HIS A 74 2.39 32.21 27.90
CA HIS A 74 1.60 33.44 28.13
C HIS A 74 0.17 33.29 27.56
N ASP A 75 -0.24 34.20 26.69
CA ASP A 75 -1.55 34.25 26.05
C ASP A 75 -1.59 33.44 24.74
N PHE A 76 -0.45 32.89 24.32
CA PHE A 76 -0.33 32.14 23.07
C PHE A 76 -0.37 30.63 23.27
N ASN A 77 -1.02 29.93 22.34
CA ASN A 77 -1.00 28.47 22.28
C ASN A 77 -0.16 28.02 21.07
N PHE A 78 0.72 27.06 21.32
CA PHE A 78 1.55 26.41 20.31
C PHE A 78 1.23 24.93 20.25
N ILE A 79 1.07 24.37 19.05
CA ILE A 79 0.89 22.94 18.85
C ILE A 79 2.04 22.41 18.00
N LEU A 80 2.90 21.62 18.61
CA LEU A 80 3.89 20.84 17.88
C LEU A 80 3.24 19.55 17.39
N PHE A 81 3.38 19.21 16.12
CA PHE A 81 2.87 17.96 15.58
C PHE A 81 3.90 17.21 14.75
N ALA A 82 3.76 15.89 14.74
CA ALA A 82 4.48 14.98 13.88
C ALA A 82 3.48 13.99 13.28
N ARG A 83 3.58 13.74 11.97
CA ARG A 83 2.80 12.72 11.25
C ARG A 83 3.79 11.86 10.48
N VAL A 84 3.76 10.56 10.72
CA VAL A 84 4.58 9.58 10.02
C VAL A 84 3.65 8.65 9.26
N PHE A 85 3.67 8.76 7.94
CA PHE A 85 2.96 7.84 7.06
C PHE A 85 3.86 6.67 6.71
N ASN A 86 3.29 5.47 6.63
CA ASN A 86 4.04 4.24 6.39
C ASN A 86 5.22 4.08 7.38
N LEU A 87 4.90 4.10 8.68
CA LEU A 87 5.86 4.02 9.80
C LEU A 87 6.83 2.84 9.70
N LEU A 88 6.36 1.71 9.15
CA LEU A 88 7.17 0.50 8.97
C LEU A 88 7.95 0.46 7.66
N ASP A 89 7.77 1.46 6.79
CA ASP A 89 8.39 1.57 5.46
C ASP A 89 8.20 0.32 4.60
N ARG A 90 6.99 -0.23 4.67
CA ARG A 90 6.62 -1.40 3.88
C ARG A 90 6.35 -0.96 2.46
N ARG A 91 6.98 -1.65 1.50
CA ARG A 91 6.67 -1.52 0.07
C ARG A 91 5.39 -2.28 -0.23
N ASN A 92 4.27 -1.58 -0.16
CA ASN A 92 2.97 -2.14 -0.52
C ASN A 92 2.77 -2.04 -2.04
N GLU A 93 2.37 -3.14 -2.67
CA GLU A 93 2.14 -3.21 -4.11
C GLU A 93 0.73 -2.66 -4.40
N VAL A 94 0.63 -1.51 -5.07
CA VAL A 94 -0.65 -0.86 -5.44
C VAL A 94 -1.12 -1.35 -6.80
N ASN A 95 -0.17 -1.47 -7.73
CA ASN A 95 -0.37 -2.01 -9.07
C ASN A 95 0.49 -3.25 -9.26
N VAL A 96 0.01 -4.15 -10.12
CA VAL A 96 0.68 -5.38 -10.47
C VAL A 96 0.55 -5.62 -11.95
N PHE A 97 1.53 -6.29 -12.55
CA PHE A 97 1.38 -6.77 -13.91
C PHE A 97 0.28 -7.82 -13.96
N SER A 98 -0.56 -7.78 -15.00
CA SER A 98 -1.73 -8.65 -15.14
C SER A 98 -1.38 -10.10 -15.48
N ASP A 99 -0.13 -10.38 -15.83
CA ASP A 99 0.39 -11.71 -16.13
C ASP A 99 0.97 -12.42 -14.89
N THR A 100 1.69 -11.72 -14.03
CA THR A 100 2.33 -12.31 -12.84
C THR A 100 1.56 -12.02 -11.55
N GLY A 101 0.79 -10.95 -11.50
CA GLY A 101 0.18 -10.46 -10.26
C GLY A 101 1.18 -9.89 -9.28
N ARG A 102 2.39 -9.56 -9.74
CA ARG A 102 3.45 -8.90 -8.98
C ARG A 102 3.81 -7.56 -9.60
N SER A 103 4.37 -6.66 -8.81
CA SER A 103 4.78 -5.34 -9.28
C SER A 103 6.18 -5.28 -9.92
N ASP A 104 6.97 -6.34 -9.79
CA ASP A 104 8.41 -6.36 -10.15
C ASP A 104 8.77 -7.34 -11.29
N VAL A 105 7.85 -8.21 -11.72
CA VAL A 105 8.12 -9.23 -12.75
C VAL A 105 6.96 -9.28 -13.75
N THR A 106 7.27 -9.45 -15.03
CA THR A 106 6.32 -9.72 -16.13
C THR A 106 6.86 -10.84 -17.01
N LEU A 107 5.98 -11.73 -17.46
CA LEU A 107 6.29 -12.83 -18.39
C LEU A 107 6.42 -12.35 -19.84
N THR A 108 5.96 -11.11 -20.13
CA THR A 108 6.04 -10.52 -21.47
C THR A 108 7.34 -9.74 -21.75
N ALA A 109 8.23 -9.62 -20.76
CA ALA A 109 9.52 -8.97 -20.96
C ALA A 109 10.41 -9.83 -21.86
N ALA A 110 10.97 -9.23 -22.92
CA ALA A 110 11.97 -9.89 -23.74
C ALA A 110 13.18 -10.27 -22.88
N ALA A 111 13.84 -11.41 -23.15
CA ALA A 111 15.02 -11.86 -22.39
C ALA A 111 16.20 -10.86 -22.42
N THR A 112 16.18 -9.90 -23.35
CA THR A 112 17.15 -8.80 -23.47
C THR A 112 16.79 -7.55 -22.66
N THR A 113 15.66 -7.56 -21.93
CA THR A 113 15.18 -6.41 -21.16
C THR A 113 16.03 -6.27 -19.90
N ASP A 114 16.53 -5.07 -19.64
CA ASP A 114 17.23 -4.76 -18.40
C ASP A 114 16.30 -5.00 -17.19
N PRO A 115 16.67 -5.85 -16.21
CA PRO A 115 15.88 -6.07 -15.00
C PRO A 115 15.52 -4.77 -14.26
N GLN A 116 16.34 -3.71 -14.36
CA GLN A 116 16.05 -2.42 -13.74
C GLN A 116 14.84 -1.71 -14.35
N PHE A 117 14.52 -1.97 -15.63
CA PHE A 117 13.35 -1.40 -16.31
C PHE A 117 12.02 -2.00 -15.80
N LEU A 118 12.09 -3.17 -15.17
CA LEU A 118 10.93 -3.84 -14.57
C LEU A 118 10.63 -3.36 -13.15
N ILE A 119 11.61 -2.75 -12.47
CA ILE A 119 11.42 -2.11 -11.17
C ILE A 119 10.69 -0.79 -11.39
N ARG A 120 9.38 -0.80 -11.17
CA ARG A 120 8.50 0.35 -11.37
C ARG A 120 8.09 0.98 -10.04
N PRO A 121 8.68 2.14 -9.65
CA PRO A 121 8.32 2.80 -8.40
C PRO A 121 6.84 3.20 -8.32
N ASP A 122 6.21 3.49 -9.47
CA ASP A 122 4.79 3.82 -9.61
C ASP A 122 3.84 2.66 -9.29
N PHE A 123 4.36 1.44 -9.15
CA PHE A 123 3.57 0.28 -8.75
C PHE A 123 3.55 0.08 -7.23
N TYR A 124 4.38 0.81 -6.49
CA TYR A 124 4.43 0.78 -5.04
C TYR A 124 3.77 2.01 -4.42
N ASP A 125 3.26 1.84 -3.21
CA ASP A 125 2.80 2.96 -2.40
C ASP A 125 4.00 3.84 -1.97
N ARG A 126 3.70 5.06 -1.51
CA ARG A 126 4.73 6.02 -1.11
C ARG A 126 5.64 5.42 -0.01
N PRO A 127 6.96 5.70 -0.07
CA PRO A 127 7.87 5.34 1.02
C PRO A 127 7.51 6.11 2.29
N ARG A 128 8.17 5.78 3.40
CA ARG A 128 7.96 6.48 4.68
C ARG A 128 8.04 8.00 4.52
N GLU A 129 6.97 8.69 4.91
CA GLU A 129 6.87 10.14 4.85
C GLU A 129 6.74 10.70 6.27
N VAL A 130 7.61 11.62 6.64
CA VAL A 130 7.62 12.26 7.96
C VAL A 130 7.33 13.75 7.79
N GLN A 131 6.22 14.20 8.36
CA GLN A 131 5.83 15.60 8.42
C GLN A 131 5.97 16.08 9.86
N VAL A 132 6.67 17.18 10.08
CA VAL A 132 6.79 17.83 11.40
C VAL A 132 6.42 19.29 11.22
N GLY A 133 5.68 19.85 12.17
CA GLY A 133 5.26 21.24 12.11
C GLY A 133 4.92 21.84 13.46
N LEU A 134 4.71 23.15 13.43
CA LEU A 134 4.28 23.96 14.54
C LEU A 134 3.07 24.77 14.09
N GLU A 135 2.00 24.71 14.85
CA GLU A 135 0.81 25.55 14.70
C GLU A 135 0.82 26.60 15.82
N PHE A 136 0.41 27.82 15.49
CA PHE A 136 0.37 28.97 16.40
C PHE A 136 -1.04 29.54 16.42
N GLU A 137 -1.60 29.68 17.62
CA GLU A 137 -2.92 30.24 17.88
C GLU A 137 -2.80 31.43 18.84
N PHE A 138 -3.46 32.54 18.50
CA PHE A 138 -3.47 33.82 19.22
C PHE A 138 -4.88 34.22 19.64
#